data_AF-A0A7W8EIZ7-F1
#
_entry.id   AF-A0A7W8EIZ7-F1
#
_cell.length_a   1.000
_cell.length_b   1.000
_cell.length_c   1.000
_cell.angle_alpha   90.00
_cell.angle_beta   90.00
_cell.angle_gamma   90.00
#
_symmetry.space_group_name_H-M   'P 1'
#
loop_
_entity.id
_entity.type
_entity.pdbx_description
1 polymer ?
#
loop_
_entity_poly.entity_id
_entity_poly.type
_entity_poly.pdbx_seq_one_letter_code
_entity_poly.pdbx_strand_id
1 'polypeptide(L)'
;MTDDHPAAARTAFIDQLNDLRERTGNPTLKELRQLSLRTDSRDNQYRELATSTTHDILTHKRKRLPDWRWVALFIETCHLAAEVKGLRHEPLGGLQDWNARWIEARTSRRTPASPNPASPTLAPPNLVPPSPASPNSASPIPAPSTSAPSMPSSMLPPHTALPTVALPVATPRVRDLRPAWSQDQDRLVETYGRTGVRLLERLDTSDTHACLLLAVIAMLRGYPEESRNWLRKLANAGDMAALRLFNDPAPETAAAELAYRYGREHLEAHPGRDSLAMFLYRLAAEHDHVDAAFQLAVYHQRREEYGPAAVWFEHAAKRGHPDAVVRSGDLAAQVMAEQAIAPS
;
A
#
# COMPACT_ATOMS: atom_id res chain seq x y z
N MET A 1 -46.73 3.75 12.46
CA MET A 1 -45.60 4.59 12.91
C MET A 1 -44.30 3.94 12.43
N THR A 2 -44.13 3.80 11.12
CA THR A 2 -43.24 2.77 10.55
C THR A 2 -42.59 3.25 9.24
N ASP A 3 -41.90 4.39 9.31
CA ASP A 3 -40.94 4.81 8.27
C ASP A 3 -39.87 5.81 8.77
N ASP A 4 -39.92 6.24 10.04
CA ASP A 4 -39.01 7.29 10.55
C ASP A 4 -37.63 6.79 10.99
N HIS A 5 -37.45 5.49 11.22
CA HIS A 5 -36.17 4.94 11.70
C HIS A 5 -34.98 5.16 10.73
N PRO A 6 -35.10 4.93 9.40
CA PRO A 6 -34.01 5.22 8.46
C PRO A 6 -33.76 6.72 8.27
N ALA A 7 -34.78 7.57 8.48
CA ALA A 7 -34.62 9.02 8.45
C ALA A 7 -33.90 9.52 9.72
N ALA A 8 -34.24 8.96 10.88
CA ALA A 8 -33.62 9.28 12.16
C ALA A 8 -32.13 8.90 12.20
N ALA A 9 -31.75 7.72 11.73
CA ALA A 9 -30.34 7.30 11.66
C ALA A 9 -29.50 8.20 10.75
N ARG A 10 -30.07 8.65 9.62
CA ARG A 10 -29.41 9.62 8.72
C ARG A 10 -29.24 10.97 9.40
N THR A 11 -30.30 11.49 10.01
CA THR A 11 -30.27 12.78 10.72
C THR A 11 -29.24 12.75 11.84
N ALA A 12 -29.25 11.71 12.68
CA ALA A 12 -28.27 11.52 13.74
C ALA A 12 -26.82 11.49 13.21
N PHE A 13 -26.56 10.86 12.06
CA PHE A 13 -25.23 10.85 11.45
C PHE A 13 -24.81 12.22 10.90
N ILE A 14 -25.74 12.97 10.28
CA ILE A 14 -25.46 14.33 9.80
C ILE A 14 -25.24 15.28 10.98
N ASP A 15 -25.99 15.12 12.07
CA ASP A 15 -25.80 15.88 13.31
C ASP A 15 -24.41 15.63 13.91
N GLN A 16 -23.91 14.39 13.87
CA GLN A 16 -22.53 14.09 14.27
C GLN A 16 -21.49 14.80 13.38
N LEU A 17 -21.74 14.92 12.06
CA LEU A 17 -20.85 15.68 11.18
C LEU A 17 -20.88 17.19 11.46
N ASN A 18 -22.05 17.72 11.85
CA ASN A 18 -22.16 19.12 12.29
C ASN A 18 -21.44 19.35 13.63
N ASP A 19 -21.57 18.43 14.59
CA ASP A 19 -20.83 18.48 15.86
C ASP A 19 -19.31 18.48 15.64
N LEU A 20 -18.81 17.59 14.75
CA LEU A 20 -17.41 17.58 14.35
C LEU A 20 -16.97 18.93 13.77
N ARG A 21 -17.79 19.53 12.90
CA ARG A 21 -17.51 20.83 12.29
C ARG A 21 -17.45 21.93 13.35
N GLU A 22 -18.34 21.92 14.33
CA GLU A 22 -18.33 22.91 15.42
C GLU A 22 -17.08 22.77 16.29
N ARG A 23 -16.73 21.53 16.68
CA ARG A 23 -15.54 21.22 17.50
C ARG A 23 -14.22 21.56 16.82
N THR A 24 -14.18 21.54 15.48
CA THR A 24 -12.99 21.90 14.67
C THR A 24 -12.88 23.40 14.38
N GLY A 25 -13.62 24.24 15.11
CA GLY A 25 -13.58 25.70 14.96
C GLY A 25 -14.48 26.22 13.84
N ASN A 26 -15.56 25.50 13.55
CA ASN A 26 -16.63 25.85 12.62
C ASN A 26 -16.14 26.44 11.29
N PRO A 27 -15.35 25.68 10.49
CA PRO A 27 -14.88 26.15 9.20
C PRO A 27 -16.05 26.53 8.29
N THR A 28 -15.92 27.66 7.60
CA THR A 28 -16.95 28.10 6.64
C THR A 28 -17.00 27.14 5.45
N LEU A 29 -18.14 27.07 4.75
CA LEU A 29 -18.25 26.22 3.56
C LEU A 29 -17.23 26.60 2.47
N LYS A 30 -16.84 27.88 2.41
CA LYS A 30 -15.80 28.39 1.52
C LYS A 30 -14.40 27.91 1.95
N GLU A 31 -14.10 27.92 3.25
CA GLU A 31 -12.87 27.36 3.82
C GLU A 31 -12.77 25.85 3.54
N LEU A 32 -13.84 25.09 3.76
CA LEU A 32 -13.87 23.65 3.49
C LEU A 32 -13.61 23.34 2.01
N ARG A 33 -14.18 24.11 1.10
CA ARG A 33 -13.91 24.01 -0.34
C ARG A 33 -12.44 24.30 -0.65
N GLN A 34 -11.88 25.40 -0.14
CA GLN A 34 -10.49 25.77 -0.36
C GLN A 34 -9.50 24.76 0.22
N LEU A 35 -9.78 24.23 1.41
CA LEU A 35 -8.96 23.19 2.04
C LEU A 35 -9.08 21.87 1.29
N SER A 36 -10.28 21.49 0.81
CA SER A 36 -10.46 20.29 -0.01
C SER A 36 -9.65 20.29 -1.31
N LEU A 37 -9.45 21.47 -1.91
CA LEU A 37 -8.60 21.63 -3.10
C LEU A 37 -7.10 21.51 -2.78
N ARG A 38 -6.72 21.71 -1.52
CA ARG A 38 -5.34 21.55 -1.03
C ARG A 38 -5.06 20.12 -0.53
N THR A 39 -6.12 19.36 -0.25
CA THR A 39 -6.03 17.96 0.16
C THR A 39 -6.03 17.08 -1.09
N ASP A 40 -4.91 16.42 -1.37
CA ASP A 40 -4.78 15.55 -2.53
C ASP A 40 -5.54 14.23 -2.27
N SER A 41 -6.82 14.18 -2.65
CA SER A 41 -7.62 12.96 -2.51
C SER A 41 -7.15 11.92 -3.52
N ARG A 42 -6.72 10.76 -3.03
CA ARG A 42 -6.12 9.65 -3.81
C ARG A 42 -7.02 9.08 -4.93
N ASP A 43 -8.30 9.42 -4.96
CA ASP A 43 -9.29 9.00 -5.96
C ASP A 43 -9.98 10.22 -6.61
N ASN A 44 -9.81 10.37 -7.92
CA ASN A 44 -10.15 11.54 -8.75
C ASN A 44 -11.67 11.88 -8.89
N GLN A 45 -12.55 11.34 -8.03
CA GLN A 45 -14.02 11.51 -8.15
C GLN A 45 -14.58 12.61 -7.23
N TYR A 46 -13.92 12.92 -6.12
CA TYR A 46 -14.26 14.04 -5.24
C TYR A 46 -13.00 14.87 -4.96
N ARG A 47 -12.57 15.66 -5.94
CA ARG A 47 -11.45 16.61 -5.80
C ARG A 47 -11.83 17.88 -5.02
N GLU A 48 -13.14 18.13 -4.86
CA GLU A 48 -13.65 19.37 -4.30
C GLU A 48 -14.95 19.15 -3.52
N LEU A 49 -15.01 19.68 -2.29
CA LEU A 49 -16.24 19.81 -1.54
C LEU A 49 -17.03 21.02 -2.07
N ALA A 50 -17.85 20.80 -3.10
CA ALA A 50 -18.71 21.84 -3.65
C ALA A 50 -19.62 22.44 -2.56
N THR A 51 -19.62 23.77 -2.43
CA THR A 51 -20.33 24.51 -1.37
C THR A 51 -21.83 24.20 -1.32
N SER A 52 -22.48 24.09 -2.48
CA SER A 52 -23.91 23.75 -2.61
C SER A 52 -24.21 22.33 -2.11
N THR A 53 -23.42 21.35 -2.56
CA THR A 53 -23.58 19.95 -2.15
C THR A 53 -23.36 19.78 -0.65
N THR A 54 -22.31 20.41 -0.10
CA THR A 54 -22.02 20.37 1.34
C THR A 54 -23.13 21.03 2.15
N HIS A 55 -23.63 22.18 1.71
CA HIS A 55 -24.77 22.85 2.35
C HIS A 55 -26.03 21.97 2.36
N ASP A 56 -26.38 21.36 1.23
CA ASP A 56 -27.58 20.52 1.12
C ASP A 56 -27.52 19.25 1.99
N ILE A 57 -26.32 18.71 2.20
CA ILE A 57 -26.09 17.55 3.07
C ILE A 57 -26.24 17.97 4.54
N LEU A 58 -25.52 19.01 4.97
CA LEU A 58 -25.52 19.46 6.36
C LEU A 58 -26.87 20.05 6.82
N THR A 59 -27.67 20.57 5.90
CA THR A 59 -29.03 21.10 6.17
C THR A 59 -30.15 20.06 6.03
N HIS A 60 -29.81 18.78 5.93
CA HIS A 60 -30.77 17.68 5.80
C HIS A 60 -31.68 17.72 4.55
N LYS A 61 -31.38 18.58 3.56
CA LYS A 61 -32.17 18.68 2.31
C LYS A 61 -32.06 17.41 1.45
N ARG A 62 -30.94 16.68 1.55
CA ARG A 62 -30.74 15.42 0.81
C ARG A 62 -31.39 14.24 1.52
N LYS A 63 -32.22 13.50 0.77
CA LYS A 63 -32.90 12.29 1.26
C LYS A 63 -31.99 11.06 1.37
N ARG A 64 -30.86 11.05 0.68
CA ARG A 64 -29.89 9.94 0.67
C ARG A 64 -28.74 10.20 1.64
N LEU A 65 -28.22 9.14 2.25
CA LEU A 65 -26.99 9.17 3.04
C LEU A 65 -25.83 9.67 2.15
N PRO A 66 -24.93 10.54 2.65
CA PRO A 66 -23.73 10.93 1.91
C PRO A 66 -22.84 9.73 1.57
N ASP A 67 -22.12 9.81 0.45
CA ASP A 67 -21.13 8.81 0.05
C ASP A 67 -19.97 8.78 1.06
N TRP A 68 -19.45 7.59 1.38
CA TRP A 68 -18.31 7.44 2.26
C TRP A 68 -17.11 8.27 1.82
N ARG A 69 -16.84 8.35 0.51
CA ARG A 69 -15.72 9.16 -0.01
C ARG A 69 -15.89 10.65 0.29
N TRP A 70 -17.12 11.14 0.18
CA TRP A 70 -17.44 12.52 0.56
C TRP A 70 -17.28 12.73 2.06
N VAL A 71 -17.74 11.79 2.88
CA VAL A 71 -17.61 11.83 4.35
C VAL A 71 -16.14 11.85 4.76
N ALA A 72 -15.31 11.00 4.19
CA ALA A 72 -13.88 10.93 4.47
C ALA A 72 -13.18 12.26 4.14
N LEU A 73 -13.44 12.83 2.95
CA LEU A 73 -12.89 14.12 2.55
C LEU A 73 -13.35 15.25 3.49
N PHE A 74 -14.63 15.26 3.87
CA PHE A 74 -15.17 16.24 4.82
C PHE A 74 -14.44 16.17 6.18
N ILE A 75 -14.29 14.97 6.76
CA ILE A 75 -13.60 14.78 8.04
C ILE A 75 -12.14 15.21 7.95
N GLU A 76 -11.42 14.80 6.90
CA GLU A 76 -10.02 15.19 6.68
C GLU A 76 -9.88 16.71 6.57
N THR A 77 -10.77 17.38 5.84
CA THR A 77 -10.75 18.85 5.73
C THR A 77 -11.09 19.56 7.04
N CYS A 78 -11.98 19.00 7.87
CA CYS A 78 -12.27 19.52 9.20
C CYS A 78 -11.06 19.36 10.13
N HIS A 79 -10.35 18.24 10.08
CA HIS A 79 -9.12 18.03 10.85
C HIS A 79 -8.02 19.01 10.43
N LEU A 80 -7.82 19.21 9.12
CA LEU A 80 -6.88 20.21 8.60
C LEU A 80 -7.28 21.65 9.01
N ALA A 81 -8.57 21.97 9.01
CA ALA A 81 -9.05 23.27 9.47
C ALA A 81 -8.75 23.49 10.96
N ALA A 82 -8.91 22.45 11.79
CA ALA A 82 -8.57 22.49 13.21
C ALA A 82 -7.06 22.70 13.42
N GLU A 83 -6.21 22.07 12.62
CA GLU A 83 -4.76 22.28 12.66
C GLU A 83 -4.38 23.73 12.31
N VAL A 84 -4.97 24.29 11.26
CA VAL A 84 -4.73 25.69 10.85
C VAL A 84 -5.17 26.67 11.94
N LYS A 85 -6.23 26.36 12.68
CA LYS A 85 -6.77 27.18 13.78
C LYS A 85 -6.09 26.91 15.13
N GLY A 86 -5.14 25.97 15.21
CA GLY A 86 -4.44 25.61 16.44
C GLY A 86 -5.33 24.93 17.50
N LEU A 87 -6.53 24.49 17.12
CA LEU A 87 -7.49 23.84 18.01
C LEU A 87 -7.15 22.35 18.11
N ARG A 88 -6.11 22.00 18.87
CA ARG A 88 -5.77 20.61 19.19
C ARG A 88 -6.30 20.23 20.57
N HIS A 89 -7.61 20.02 20.67
CA HIS A 89 -8.20 19.48 21.88
C HIS A 89 -9.22 18.40 21.49
N GLU A 90 -8.96 17.17 21.95
CA GLU A 90 -9.87 16.01 21.97
C GLU A 90 -9.76 15.01 20.78
N PRO A 91 -9.88 13.69 21.03
CA PRO A 91 -9.87 12.69 19.97
C PRO A 91 -11.12 12.83 19.10
N LEU A 92 -11.01 13.53 17.98
CA LEU A 92 -12.07 13.74 16.98
C LEU A 92 -12.49 12.45 16.24
N GLY A 93 -11.98 11.30 16.67
CA GLY A 93 -12.18 9.99 16.05
C GLY A 93 -11.32 9.80 14.80
N GLY A 94 -10.78 8.61 14.61
CA GLY A 94 -10.08 8.27 13.37
C GLY A 94 -11.06 8.07 12.20
N LEU A 95 -10.56 8.10 10.97
CA LEU A 95 -11.34 7.75 9.77
C LEU A 95 -12.02 6.37 9.90
N GLN A 96 -11.43 5.43 10.64
CA GLN A 96 -12.00 4.11 10.88
C GLN A 96 -13.26 4.16 11.78
N ASP A 97 -13.24 4.98 12.83
CA ASP A 97 -14.38 5.15 13.75
C ASP A 97 -15.57 5.78 13.01
N TRP A 98 -15.28 6.75 12.16
CA TRP A 98 -16.28 7.39 11.30
C TRP A 98 -16.83 6.43 10.24
N ASN A 99 -16.01 5.49 9.73
CA ASN A 99 -16.49 4.47 8.81
C ASN A 99 -17.47 3.51 9.50
N ALA A 100 -17.16 3.10 10.74
CA ALA A 100 -18.06 2.26 11.53
C ALA A 100 -19.42 2.93 11.74
N ARG A 101 -19.44 4.22 12.12
CA ARG A 101 -20.66 5.03 12.28
C ARG A 101 -21.44 5.18 10.98
N TRP A 102 -20.74 5.38 9.85
CA TRP A 102 -21.37 5.47 8.54
C TRP A 102 -21.98 4.13 8.09
N ILE A 103 -21.29 3.01 8.35
CA ILE A 103 -21.79 1.66 8.08
C ILE A 103 -23.04 1.40 8.92
N GLU A 104 -23.03 1.75 10.21
CA GLU A 104 -24.18 1.61 11.11
C GLU A 104 -25.40 2.42 10.62
N ALA A 105 -25.21 3.68 10.23
CA ALA A 105 -26.27 4.49 9.64
C ALA A 105 -26.80 3.91 8.31
N ARG A 106 -25.94 3.24 7.53
CA ARG A 106 -26.30 2.59 6.27
C ARG A 106 -27.00 1.24 6.47
N THR A 107 -26.62 0.44 7.45
CA THR A 107 -27.24 -0.86 7.74
C THR A 107 -28.61 -0.70 8.37
N SER A 108 -28.84 0.35 9.17
CA SER A 108 -30.17 0.74 9.67
C SER A 108 -31.16 1.09 8.55
N ARG A 109 -30.66 1.41 7.35
CA ARG A 109 -31.47 1.60 6.12
C ARG A 109 -31.89 0.28 5.45
N ARG A 110 -31.22 -0.83 5.77
CA ARG A 110 -31.45 -2.17 5.19
C ARG A 110 -32.40 -3.05 6.01
N THR A 111 -32.86 -2.60 7.17
CA THR A 111 -33.69 -3.41 8.06
C THR A 111 -35.18 -3.07 7.90
N PRO A 112 -35.99 -3.87 7.20
CA PRO A 112 -37.39 -4.04 7.56
C PRO A 112 -37.50 -5.02 8.75
N ALA A 113 -38.47 -4.78 9.62
CA ALA A 113 -38.68 -5.43 10.91
C ALA A 113 -38.87 -6.98 10.87
N SER A 114 -38.15 -7.65 11.78
CA SER A 114 -38.38 -8.87 12.62
C SER A 114 -39.75 -9.60 12.62
N PRO A 115 -39.94 -10.73 13.36
CA PRO A 115 -39.05 -11.80 13.88
C PRO A 115 -39.62 -13.23 13.62
N ASN A 116 -38.89 -14.31 13.95
CA ASN A 116 -39.55 -15.49 14.55
C ASN A 116 -38.62 -16.19 15.57
N PRO A 117 -39.10 -16.50 16.79
CA PRO A 117 -38.33 -17.09 17.87
C PRO A 117 -38.58 -18.60 18.02
N ALA A 118 -37.55 -19.34 18.40
CA ALA A 118 -37.68 -20.58 19.17
C ALA A 118 -36.34 -20.87 19.85
N SER A 119 -36.15 -20.30 21.03
CA SER A 119 -35.25 -20.82 22.08
C SER A 119 -35.89 -22.11 22.67
N PRO A 120 -35.20 -22.90 23.52
CA PRO A 120 -34.98 -22.51 24.91
C PRO A 120 -33.52 -22.72 25.37
N THR A 121 -32.90 -21.79 26.11
CA THR A 121 -33.06 -21.53 27.55
C THR A 121 -32.41 -22.61 28.41
N LEU A 122 -31.34 -22.25 29.15
CA LEU A 122 -31.42 -22.09 30.60
C LEU A 122 -30.25 -21.25 31.13
N ALA A 123 -30.61 -20.35 32.03
CA ALA A 123 -29.82 -19.26 32.60
C ALA A 123 -29.10 -19.69 33.90
N PRO A 124 -28.31 -18.80 34.56
CA PRO A 124 -27.16 -19.09 35.43
C PRO A 124 -27.56 -19.16 36.94
N PRO A 125 -26.63 -19.19 37.93
CA PRO A 125 -25.97 -17.95 38.40
C PRO A 125 -24.56 -18.08 39.05
N ASN A 126 -23.98 -16.91 39.33
CA ASN A 126 -23.12 -16.52 40.47
C ASN A 126 -21.58 -16.73 40.48
N LEU A 127 -20.89 -15.59 40.30
CA LEU A 127 -20.18 -14.80 41.32
C LEU A 127 -19.04 -15.45 42.17
N VAL A 128 -17.85 -14.84 42.01
CA VAL A 128 -16.71 -14.63 42.95
C VAL A 128 -15.51 -15.63 42.85
N PRO A 129 -14.26 -15.12 42.69
CA PRO A 129 -12.98 -15.89 42.72
C PRO A 129 -12.42 -15.93 44.17
N PRO A 130 -11.35 -16.68 44.57
CA PRO A 130 -9.98 -16.58 44.02
C PRO A 130 -9.14 -17.90 44.00
N SER A 131 -7.93 -17.79 43.44
CA SER A 131 -6.75 -18.68 43.58
C SER A 131 -6.44 -19.08 45.05
N PRO A 132 -5.36 -19.84 45.37
CA PRO A 132 -4.36 -20.56 44.54
C PRO A 132 -4.13 -22.03 44.99
N ALA A 133 -3.38 -22.83 44.22
CA ALA A 133 -2.37 -23.78 44.72
C ALA A 133 -1.78 -24.68 43.60
N SER A 134 -0.48 -24.50 43.36
CA SER A 134 0.49 -25.55 42.96
C SER A 134 0.48 -26.72 43.99
N PRO A 135 1.13 -27.90 43.80
CA PRO A 135 2.38 -28.11 43.04
C PRO A 135 2.62 -29.49 42.37
N ASN A 136 3.80 -29.58 41.74
CA ASN A 136 4.63 -30.80 41.52
C ASN A 136 4.13 -31.83 40.48
N SER A 137 4.96 -32.54 39.71
CA SER A 137 6.42 -32.59 39.56
C SER A 137 6.76 -33.51 38.37
N ALA A 138 7.95 -33.30 37.81
CA ALA A 138 8.88 -34.29 37.26
C ALA A 138 8.57 -34.95 35.89
N SER A 139 9.28 -34.48 34.84
CA SER A 139 10.48 -35.08 34.19
C SER A 139 10.59 -36.64 34.12
N PRO A 140 11.37 -37.28 33.19
CA PRO A 140 12.69 -36.78 32.78
C PRO A 140 13.39 -37.25 31.45
N ILE A 141 14.55 -36.60 31.15
CA ILE A 141 15.82 -37.00 30.42
C ILE A 141 15.83 -37.35 28.89
N PRO A 142 17.00 -37.37 28.17
CA PRO A 142 18.28 -36.61 28.26
C PRO A 142 18.79 -35.95 26.96
N ALA A 143 19.80 -35.08 27.11
CA ALA A 143 20.73 -34.56 26.09
C ALA A 143 21.99 -35.45 25.92
N PRO A 144 22.93 -35.07 25.03
CA PRO A 144 24.33 -35.08 25.46
C PRO A 144 25.09 -33.77 25.19
N SER A 145 25.99 -33.50 26.12
CA SER A 145 26.95 -32.41 26.20
C SER A 145 28.26 -32.74 25.47
N THR A 146 28.99 -31.74 24.99
CA THR A 146 30.46 -31.81 24.94
C THR A 146 31.07 -30.43 25.08
N SER A 147 32.13 -30.34 25.87
CA SER A 147 32.67 -29.13 26.50
C SER A 147 33.97 -28.65 25.85
N ALA A 148 34.15 -27.31 25.84
CA ALA A 148 35.34 -26.52 26.22
C ALA A 148 36.68 -26.68 25.41
N PRO A 149 37.70 -25.78 25.54
CA PRO A 149 37.86 -24.68 26.51
C PRO A 149 38.39 -23.33 25.95
N SER A 150 38.58 -22.37 26.88
CA SER A 150 38.99 -20.98 26.67
C SER A 150 40.37 -20.67 27.28
N MET A 151 40.96 -19.54 26.80
CA MET A 151 42.03 -18.66 27.35
C MET A 151 43.49 -18.92 26.87
N PRO A 152 44.41 -17.92 26.87
CA PRO A 152 44.34 -16.54 27.42
C PRO A 152 44.85 -15.39 26.50
N SER A 153 44.62 -14.15 26.95
CA SER A 153 45.20 -12.89 26.46
C SER A 153 46.72 -12.80 26.63
N SER A 154 47.46 -12.27 25.64
CA SER A 154 48.72 -11.58 25.88
C SER A 154 49.20 -10.71 24.70
N MET A 155 49.54 -9.46 25.05
CA MET A 155 50.57 -8.58 24.45
C MET A 155 50.49 -8.10 23.00
N LEU A 156 50.23 -6.79 22.88
CA LEU A 156 50.64 -5.91 21.77
C LEU A 156 52.19 -5.76 21.69
N PRO A 157 52.71 -5.51 20.48
CA PRO A 157 53.78 -4.52 20.31
C PRO A 157 53.36 -3.39 19.32
N PRO A 158 54.03 -2.22 19.35
CA PRO A 158 53.52 -1.00 18.73
C PRO A 158 54.34 -0.61 17.49
N HIS A 159 53.85 -0.81 16.27
CA HIS A 159 54.56 -0.27 15.09
C HIS A 159 53.63 0.29 14.02
N THR A 160 53.83 1.60 13.82
CA THR A 160 53.70 2.37 12.59
C THR A 160 52.28 2.76 12.15
N ALA A 161 51.88 3.96 12.60
CA ALA A 161 50.77 4.71 12.05
C ALA A 161 50.99 4.93 10.54
N LEU A 162 50.17 4.27 9.73
CA LEU A 162 49.96 4.67 8.35
C LEU A 162 49.32 6.08 8.35
N PRO A 163 49.67 6.95 7.40
CA PRO A 163 49.06 8.27 7.32
C PRO A 163 47.55 8.09 7.16
N THR A 164 46.80 8.61 8.12
CA THR A 164 45.35 8.78 8.02
C THR A 164 45.10 9.68 6.82
N VAL A 165 44.87 9.07 5.66
CA VAL A 165 44.17 9.73 4.57
C VAL A 165 42.80 10.05 5.14
N ALA A 166 42.58 11.33 5.46
CA ALA A 166 41.28 11.84 5.81
C ALA A 166 40.35 11.52 4.64
N LEU A 167 39.51 10.49 4.79
CA LEU A 167 38.39 10.24 3.90
C LEU A 167 37.54 11.51 3.90
N PRO A 168 37.45 12.25 2.78
CA PRO A 168 36.64 13.44 2.79
C PRO A 168 35.18 13.03 2.61
N VAL A 169 34.33 13.84 3.24
CA VAL A 169 32.88 13.95 3.08
C VAL A 169 32.07 12.89 3.84
N ALA A 170 31.37 13.40 4.87
CA ALA A 170 30.28 12.70 5.54
C ALA A 170 29.37 12.03 4.50
N THR A 171 29.15 10.73 4.66
CA THR A 171 28.21 9.99 3.83
C THR A 171 26.87 10.73 3.83
N PRO A 172 26.35 11.15 2.66
CA PRO A 172 25.09 11.87 2.60
C PRO A 172 24.03 10.99 3.26
N ARG A 173 23.31 11.56 4.24
CA ARG A 173 22.26 10.79 4.92
C ARG A 173 21.18 10.50 3.90
N VAL A 174 20.59 9.31 4.00
CA VAL A 174 19.49 8.85 3.15
C VAL A 174 18.32 9.88 3.12
N ARG A 175 18.21 10.73 4.14
CA ARG A 175 17.28 11.88 4.19
C ARG A 175 17.39 12.89 3.04
N ASP A 176 18.54 12.99 2.37
CA ASP A 176 18.82 13.96 1.30
C ASP A 176 18.55 13.39 -0.11
N LEU A 177 17.94 12.21 -0.21
CA LEU A 177 17.79 11.51 -1.49
C LEU A 177 16.73 12.10 -2.43
N ARG A 178 15.73 12.85 -1.92
CA ARG A 178 14.63 13.39 -2.75
C ARG A 178 15.15 14.40 -3.79
N PRO A 179 14.91 14.21 -5.11
CA PRO A 179 15.41 15.11 -6.14
C PRO A 179 14.77 16.50 -6.08
N ALA A 180 15.56 17.53 -6.42
CA ALA A 180 15.12 18.92 -6.47
C ALA A 180 13.99 19.18 -7.50
N TRP A 181 13.91 18.37 -8.57
CA TRP A 181 12.86 18.45 -9.60
C TRP A 181 11.55 17.74 -9.22
N SER A 182 11.38 17.32 -7.96
CA SER A 182 10.16 16.62 -7.49
C SER A 182 8.89 17.50 -7.44
N GLN A 183 8.96 18.72 -7.98
CA GLN A 183 7.85 19.66 -8.10
C GLN A 183 7.14 19.59 -9.47
N ASP A 184 7.74 18.94 -10.47
CA ASP A 184 7.15 18.77 -11.80
C ASP A 184 6.47 17.40 -11.92
N GLN A 185 5.16 17.37 -11.68
CA GLN A 185 4.39 16.13 -11.57
C GLN A 185 4.23 15.42 -12.91
N ASP A 186 4.22 16.17 -14.03
CA ASP A 186 4.09 15.59 -15.37
C ASP A 186 5.36 14.82 -15.73
N ARG A 187 6.54 15.42 -15.47
CA ARG A 187 7.84 14.75 -15.66
C ARG A 187 7.96 13.49 -14.78
N LEU A 188 7.48 13.54 -13.53
CA LEU A 188 7.52 12.38 -12.64
C LEU A 188 6.64 11.22 -13.13
N VAL A 189 5.44 11.52 -13.64
CA VAL A 189 4.54 10.51 -14.21
C VAL A 189 5.14 9.93 -15.49
N GLU A 190 5.83 10.73 -16.29
CA GLU A 190 6.53 10.27 -17.48
C GLU A 190 7.65 9.28 -17.12
N THR A 191 8.53 9.68 -16.19
CA THR A 191 9.69 8.88 -15.76
C THR A 191 9.28 7.60 -15.02
N TYR A 192 8.40 7.68 -14.01
CA TYR A 192 8.14 6.56 -13.10
C TYR A 192 6.76 5.90 -13.30
N GLY A 193 5.90 6.49 -14.12
CA GLY A 193 4.49 6.08 -14.22
C GLY A 193 3.68 6.44 -12.97
N ARG A 194 2.36 6.37 -13.08
CA ARG A 194 1.44 6.68 -11.95
C ARG A 194 1.74 5.84 -10.70
N THR A 195 2.09 4.57 -10.89
CA THR A 195 2.41 3.66 -9.78
C THR A 195 3.72 4.06 -9.10
N GLY A 196 4.76 4.42 -9.86
CA GLY A 196 6.03 4.88 -9.32
C GLY A 196 5.93 6.26 -8.65
N VAL A 197 5.08 7.16 -9.15
CA VAL A 197 4.81 8.45 -8.47
C VAL A 197 4.15 8.23 -7.10
N ARG A 198 3.15 7.34 -7.01
CA ARG A 198 2.53 6.98 -5.72
C ARG A 198 3.53 6.37 -4.73
N LEU A 199 4.50 5.61 -5.25
CA LEU A 199 5.60 5.10 -4.42
C LEU A 199 6.47 6.25 -3.92
N LEU A 200 6.83 7.20 -4.79
CA LEU A 200 7.64 8.36 -4.48
C LEU A 200 6.97 9.31 -3.46
N GLU A 201 5.64 9.49 -3.54
CA GLU A 201 4.86 10.28 -2.56
C GLU A 201 4.84 9.67 -1.16
N ARG A 202 4.92 8.33 -1.08
CA ARG A 202 4.91 7.58 0.18
C ARG A 202 6.31 7.24 0.68
N LEU A 203 7.32 7.57 -0.12
CA LEU A 203 8.71 7.24 0.14
C LEU A 203 9.16 7.96 1.41
N ASP A 204 9.50 7.18 2.43
CA ASP A 204 10.39 7.69 3.46
C ASP A 204 11.77 7.79 2.82
N THR A 205 12.35 8.98 2.81
CA THR A 205 13.71 9.18 2.30
C THR A 205 14.73 8.27 2.96
N SER A 206 14.48 7.74 4.16
CA SER A 206 15.36 6.76 4.81
C SER A 206 15.25 5.32 4.29
N ASP A 207 14.23 5.01 3.48
CA ASP A 207 13.99 3.69 2.93
C ASP A 207 14.86 3.45 1.68
N THR A 208 15.98 2.75 1.88
CA THR A 208 16.90 2.40 0.79
C THR A 208 16.27 1.45 -0.22
N HIS A 209 15.37 0.57 0.23
CA HIS A 209 14.71 -0.41 -0.62
C HIS A 209 13.77 0.28 -1.61
N ALA A 210 12.93 1.21 -1.14
CA ALA A 210 12.03 1.95 -2.02
C ALA A 210 12.77 2.93 -2.95
N CYS A 211 13.91 3.48 -2.51
CA CYS A 211 14.80 4.25 -3.38
C CYS A 211 15.42 3.38 -4.50
N LEU A 212 15.83 2.16 -4.16
CA LEU A 212 16.37 1.20 -5.14
C LEU A 212 15.28 0.78 -6.14
N LEU A 213 14.04 0.59 -5.67
CA LEU A 213 12.92 0.30 -6.54
C LEU A 213 12.64 1.44 -7.54
N LEU A 214 12.73 2.70 -7.12
CA LEU A 214 12.63 3.84 -8.04
C LEU A 214 13.74 3.85 -9.08
N ALA A 215 14.96 3.50 -8.68
CA ALA A 215 16.08 3.37 -9.61
C ALA A 215 15.83 2.27 -10.65
N VAL A 216 15.32 1.12 -10.22
CA VAL A 216 14.94 0.00 -11.10
C VAL A 216 13.84 0.42 -12.09
N ILE A 217 12.79 1.09 -11.60
CA ILE A 217 11.70 1.59 -12.45
C ILE A 217 12.22 2.58 -13.49
N ALA A 218 13.08 3.52 -13.09
CA ALA A 218 13.68 4.48 -14.02
C ALA A 218 14.54 3.78 -15.08
N MET A 219 15.33 2.77 -14.69
CA MET A 219 16.17 2.00 -15.62
C MET A 219 15.31 1.32 -16.69
N LEU A 220 14.29 0.57 -16.26
CA LEU A 220 13.42 -0.19 -17.17
C LEU A 220 12.51 0.70 -18.04
N ARG A 221 12.28 1.95 -17.64
CA ARG A 221 11.48 2.91 -18.43
C ARG A 221 12.32 3.74 -19.41
N GLY A 222 13.63 3.48 -19.51
CA GLY A 222 14.53 4.17 -20.43
C GLY A 222 15.11 5.48 -19.90
N TYR A 223 15.13 5.65 -18.56
CA TYR A 223 15.70 6.81 -17.87
C TYR A 223 16.95 6.39 -17.06
N PRO A 224 18.05 5.97 -17.73
CA PRO A 224 19.24 5.45 -17.06
C PRO A 224 19.97 6.51 -16.25
N GLU A 225 19.90 7.79 -16.64
CA GLU A 225 20.55 8.89 -15.92
C GLU A 225 19.87 9.15 -14.56
N GLU A 226 18.54 9.19 -14.53
CA GLU A 226 17.77 9.23 -13.29
C GLU A 226 18.06 8.01 -12.42
N SER A 227 18.08 6.81 -13.01
CA SER A 227 18.42 5.58 -12.30
C SER A 227 19.81 5.65 -11.67
N ARG A 228 20.83 6.01 -12.46
CA ARG A 228 22.23 6.16 -12.00
C ARG A 228 22.37 7.18 -10.89
N ASN A 229 21.60 8.26 -10.92
CA ASN A 229 21.60 9.25 -9.84
C ASN A 229 21.11 8.65 -8.51
N TRP A 230 20.03 7.87 -8.54
CA TRP A 230 19.57 7.14 -7.35
C TRP A 230 20.58 6.08 -6.91
N LEU A 231 21.08 5.27 -7.84
CA LEU A 231 22.05 4.22 -7.54
C LEU A 231 23.35 4.76 -6.96
N ARG A 232 23.88 5.87 -7.49
CA ARG A 232 25.07 6.52 -6.96
C ARG A 232 24.87 6.97 -5.51
N LYS A 233 23.71 7.55 -5.20
CA LYS A 233 23.42 8.00 -3.83
C LYS A 233 23.28 6.81 -2.87
N LEU A 234 22.62 5.73 -3.30
CA LEU A 234 22.47 4.50 -2.52
C LEU A 234 23.81 3.76 -2.33
N ALA A 235 24.65 3.73 -3.36
CA ALA A 235 26.01 3.21 -3.30
C ALA A 235 26.85 3.96 -2.26
N ASN A 236 26.76 5.29 -2.23
CA ASN A 236 27.43 6.12 -1.22
C ASN A 236 26.88 5.86 0.19
N ALA A 237 25.62 5.45 0.32
CA ALA A 237 25.02 5.02 1.59
C ALA A 237 25.40 3.58 1.98
N GLY A 238 26.14 2.85 1.13
CA GLY A 238 26.60 1.49 1.38
C GLY A 238 25.65 0.38 0.93
N ASP A 239 24.64 0.69 0.12
CA ASP A 239 23.71 -0.32 -0.39
C ASP A 239 24.40 -1.20 -1.46
N MET A 240 24.60 -2.47 -1.12
CA MET A 240 25.28 -3.43 -1.98
C MET A 240 24.48 -3.82 -3.22
N ALA A 241 23.15 -3.81 -3.16
CA ALA A 241 22.31 -4.12 -4.31
C ALA A 241 22.37 -2.97 -5.32
N ALA A 242 22.35 -1.72 -4.84
CA ALA A 242 22.57 -0.56 -5.68
C ALA A 242 23.96 -0.55 -6.34
N LEU A 243 25.02 -0.89 -5.58
CA LEU A 243 26.38 -1.01 -6.11
C LEU A 243 26.51 -2.09 -7.20
N ARG A 244 25.85 -3.24 -7.02
CA ARG A 244 25.84 -4.31 -8.02
C ARG A 244 25.16 -3.85 -9.31
N LEU A 245 23.95 -3.31 -9.19
CA LEU A 245 23.21 -2.82 -10.35
C LEU A 245 23.94 -1.66 -11.06
N PHE A 246 24.60 -0.78 -10.31
CA PHE A 246 25.34 0.35 -10.87
C PHE A 246 26.54 -0.09 -11.72
N ASN A 247 27.20 -1.19 -11.35
CA ASN A 247 28.39 -1.70 -12.03
C ASN A 247 28.10 -2.86 -12.99
N ASP A 248 26.83 -3.23 -13.16
CA ASP A 248 26.46 -4.36 -14.00
C ASP A 248 26.69 -4.02 -15.49
N PRO A 249 27.31 -4.92 -16.28
CA PRO A 249 27.48 -4.71 -17.72
C PRO A 249 26.17 -4.70 -18.51
N ALA A 250 25.08 -5.27 -17.96
CA ALA A 250 23.75 -5.32 -18.55
C ALA A 250 22.69 -4.85 -17.54
N PRO A 251 22.67 -3.55 -17.20
CA PRO A 251 21.87 -3.01 -16.09
C PRO A 251 20.37 -3.18 -16.29
N GLU A 252 19.87 -3.23 -17.52
CA GLU A 252 18.46 -3.45 -17.82
C GLU A 252 18.03 -4.87 -17.41
N THR A 253 18.83 -5.89 -17.75
CA THR A 253 18.54 -7.28 -17.37
C THR A 253 18.62 -7.48 -15.85
N ALA A 254 19.62 -6.88 -15.21
CA ALA A 254 19.76 -6.93 -13.75
C ALA A 254 18.62 -6.18 -13.05
N ALA A 255 18.17 -5.05 -13.62
CA ALA A 255 17.01 -4.31 -13.13
C ALA A 255 15.71 -5.12 -13.33
N ALA A 256 15.56 -5.86 -14.43
CA ALA A 256 14.39 -6.69 -14.69
C ALA A 256 14.29 -7.84 -13.66
N GLU A 257 15.40 -8.49 -13.34
CA GLU A 257 15.48 -9.50 -12.27
C GLU A 257 15.09 -8.91 -10.91
N LEU A 258 15.63 -7.73 -10.57
CA LEU A 258 15.26 -7.04 -9.34
C LEU A 258 13.77 -6.66 -9.30
N ALA A 259 13.21 -6.17 -10.40
CA ALA A 259 11.79 -5.85 -10.51
C ALA A 259 10.91 -7.08 -10.30
N TYR A 260 11.27 -8.23 -10.89
CA TYR A 260 10.59 -9.50 -10.67
C TYR A 260 10.62 -9.93 -9.21
N ARG A 261 11.81 -9.91 -8.58
CA ARG A 261 11.96 -10.26 -7.16
C ARG A 261 11.12 -9.37 -6.25
N TYR A 262 11.15 -8.05 -6.45
CA TYR A 262 10.33 -7.12 -5.68
C TYR A 262 8.82 -7.33 -5.91
N GLY A 263 8.41 -7.63 -7.15
CA GLY A 263 7.03 -7.98 -7.46
C GLY A 263 6.56 -9.20 -6.67
N ARG A 264 7.39 -10.24 -6.57
CA ARG A 264 7.12 -11.44 -5.77
C ARG A 264 7.01 -11.14 -4.29
N GLU A 265 8.01 -10.47 -3.73
CA GLU A 265 8.04 -10.08 -2.32
C GLU A 265 6.79 -9.24 -1.95
N HIS A 266 6.36 -8.36 -2.85
CA HIS A 266 5.16 -7.54 -2.61
C HIS A 266 3.87 -8.37 -2.58
N LEU A 267 3.72 -9.36 -3.45
CA LEU A 267 2.56 -10.27 -3.44
C LEU A 267 2.52 -11.12 -2.17
N GLU A 268 3.67 -11.62 -1.74
CA GLU A 268 3.80 -12.41 -0.51
C GLU A 268 3.45 -11.55 0.72
N ALA A 269 3.93 -10.31 0.76
CA ALA A 269 3.68 -9.39 1.87
C ALA A 269 2.24 -8.83 1.89
N HIS A 270 1.60 -8.67 0.72
CA HIS A 270 0.29 -8.01 0.60
C HIS A 270 -0.68 -8.80 -0.29
N PRO A 271 -1.21 -9.94 0.19
CA PRO A 271 -2.14 -10.74 -0.58
C PRO A 271 -3.38 -9.91 -0.98
N GLY A 272 -3.70 -9.92 -2.28
CA GLY A 272 -4.83 -9.19 -2.87
C GLY A 272 -4.54 -7.73 -3.25
N ARG A 273 -3.31 -7.23 -3.05
CA ARG A 273 -2.86 -5.91 -3.51
C ARG A 273 -1.87 -6.03 -4.66
N ASP A 274 -2.35 -6.59 -5.75
CA ASP A 274 -1.47 -7.05 -6.84
C ASP A 274 -0.97 -5.93 -7.76
N SER A 275 -1.55 -4.72 -7.64
CA SER A 275 -1.30 -3.63 -8.61
C SER A 275 0.18 -3.24 -8.79
N LEU A 276 0.96 -3.16 -7.70
CA LEU A 276 2.38 -2.83 -7.80
C LEU A 276 3.17 -4.02 -8.37
N ALA A 277 2.86 -5.23 -7.92
CA ALA A 277 3.53 -6.43 -8.41
C ALA A 277 3.30 -6.65 -9.91
N MET A 278 2.06 -6.50 -10.39
CA MET A 278 1.77 -6.62 -11.82
C MET A 278 2.40 -5.52 -12.66
N PHE A 279 2.54 -4.32 -12.11
CA PHE A 279 3.30 -3.24 -12.75
C PHE A 279 4.79 -3.61 -12.91
N LEU A 280 5.41 -4.17 -11.86
CA LEU A 280 6.81 -4.59 -11.90
C LEU A 280 7.02 -5.81 -12.82
N TYR A 281 6.11 -6.79 -12.80
CA TYR A 281 6.17 -7.92 -13.72
C TYR A 281 6.03 -7.50 -15.16
N ARG A 282 5.16 -6.53 -15.46
CA ARG A 282 5.07 -5.97 -16.81
C ARG A 282 6.39 -5.34 -17.24
N LEU A 283 6.99 -4.48 -16.41
CA LEU A 283 8.28 -3.87 -16.71
C LEU A 283 9.38 -4.92 -16.93
N ALA A 284 9.45 -5.94 -16.07
CA ALA A 284 10.43 -7.01 -16.21
C ALA A 284 10.19 -7.85 -17.49
N ALA A 285 8.92 -8.18 -17.79
CA ALA A 285 8.55 -8.94 -18.97
C ALA A 285 8.85 -8.18 -20.28
N GLU A 286 8.64 -6.85 -20.30
CA GLU A 286 9.00 -5.98 -21.43
C GLU A 286 10.52 -5.94 -21.67
N HIS A 287 11.33 -6.26 -20.65
CA HIS A 287 12.78 -6.44 -20.72
C HIS A 287 13.19 -7.91 -20.70
N ASP A 288 12.36 -8.76 -21.31
CA ASP A 288 12.65 -10.15 -21.63
C ASP A 288 12.75 -11.11 -20.44
N HIS A 289 12.31 -10.69 -19.25
CA HIS A 289 12.27 -11.56 -18.09
C HIS A 289 11.19 -12.63 -18.23
N VAL A 290 11.64 -13.88 -18.39
CA VAL A 290 10.79 -15.01 -18.73
C VAL A 290 9.77 -15.34 -17.62
N ASP A 291 10.20 -15.42 -16.37
CA ASP A 291 9.29 -15.76 -15.26
C ASP A 291 8.27 -14.65 -14.99
N ALA A 292 8.65 -13.38 -15.14
CA ALA A 292 7.74 -12.25 -14.99
C ALA A 292 6.62 -12.28 -16.04
N ALA A 293 6.97 -12.60 -17.30
CA ALA A 293 5.99 -12.80 -18.37
C ALA A 293 5.03 -13.96 -18.04
N PHE A 294 5.56 -15.08 -17.54
CA PHE A 294 4.73 -16.21 -17.10
C PHE A 294 3.79 -15.82 -15.94
N GLN A 295 4.28 -15.13 -14.91
CA GLN A 295 3.45 -14.69 -13.78
C GLN A 295 2.35 -13.71 -14.21
N LEU A 296 2.65 -12.81 -15.16
CA LEU A 296 1.67 -11.90 -15.72
C LEU A 296 0.60 -12.65 -16.53
N ALA A 297 0.99 -13.68 -17.28
CA ALA A 297 0.06 -14.55 -18.00
C ALA A 297 -0.87 -15.30 -17.05
N VAL A 298 -0.34 -15.91 -15.98
CA VAL A 298 -1.12 -16.58 -14.94
C VAL A 298 -2.07 -15.60 -14.24
N TYR A 299 -1.65 -14.37 -14.01
CA TYR A 299 -2.51 -13.34 -13.43
C TYR A 299 -3.73 -13.03 -14.31
N HIS A 300 -3.52 -12.83 -15.61
CA HIS A 300 -4.62 -12.60 -16.56
C HIS A 300 -5.52 -13.84 -16.72
N GLN A 301 -4.94 -15.04 -16.74
CA GLN A 301 -5.70 -16.30 -16.81
C GLN A 301 -6.63 -16.47 -15.60
N ARG A 302 -6.17 -16.17 -14.38
CA ARG A 302 -7.02 -16.23 -13.17
C ARG A 302 -8.18 -15.24 -13.19
N ARG A 303 -8.11 -14.22 -14.02
CA ARG A 303 -9.17 -13.22 -14.23
C ARG A 303 -10.03 -13.52 -15.46
N GLU A 304 -9.84 -14.69 -16.07
CA GLU A 304 -10.53 -15.12 -17.29
C GLU A 304 -10.26 -14.16 -18.48
N GLU A 305 -9.14 -13.43 -18.43
CA GLU A 305 -8.69 -12.53 -19.50
C GLU A 305 -7.78 -13.32 -20.45
N TYR A 306 -8.38 -14.24 -21.22
CA TYR A 306 -7.64 -15.22 -22.03
C TYR A 306 -6.81 -14.60 -23.15
N GLY A 307 -7.29 -13.52 -23.79
CA GLY A 307 -6.53 -12.83 -24.83
C GLY A 307 -5.17 -12.31 -24.35
N PRO A 308 -5.14 -11.42 -23.33
CA PRO A 308 -3.89 -10.95 -22.73
C PRO A 308 -3.02 -12.08 -22.16
N ALA A 309 -3.64 -13.09 -21.53
CA ALA A 309 -2.91 -14.23 -20.98
C ALA A 309 -2.19 -15.04 -22.07
N ALA A 310 -2.83 -15.28 -23.22
CA ALA A 310 -2.23 -16.00 -24.34
C ALA A 310 -0.98 -15.27 -24.88
N VAL A 311 -1.05 -13.94 -25.02
CA VAL A 311 0.09 -13.11 -25.49
C VAL A 311 1.29 -13.26 -24.56
N TRP A 312 1.09 -13.19 -23.24
CA TRP A 312 2.18 -13.29 -22.28
C TRP A 312 2.71 -14.72 -22.12
N PHE A 313 1.85 -15.74 -22.23
CA PHE A 313 2.31 -17.14 -22.28
C PHE A 313 3.14 -17.41 -23.53
N GLU A 314 2.71 -16.92 -24.70
CA GLU A 314 3.48 -17.05 -25.94
C GLU A 314 4.83 -16.34 -25.82
N HIS A 315 4.86 -15.16 -25.22
CA HIS A 315 6.09 -14.40 -24.96
C HIS A 315 7.07 -15.18 -24.08
N ALA A 316 6.59 -15.79 -22.99
CA ALA A 316 7.40 -16.64 -22.11
C ALA A 316 7.83 -17.96 -22.80
N ALA A 317 6.93 -18.57 -23.59
CA ALA A 317 7.19 -19.81 -24.32
C ALA A 317 8.28 -19.63 -25.39
N LYS A 318 8.25 -18.52 -26.15
CA LYS A 318 9.28 -18.18 -27.15
C LYS A 318 10.68 -18.05 -26.54
N ARG A 319 10.77 -17.70 -25.25
CA ARG A 319 12.03 -17.62 -24.51
C ARG A 319 12.35 -18.87 -23.68
N GLY A 320 11.60 -19.95 -23.87
CA GLY A 320 11.92 -21.26 -23.33
C GLY A 320 11.36 -21.56 -21.94
N HIS A 321 10.33 -20.84 -21.46
CA HIS A 321 9.68 -21.22 -20.20
C HIS A 321 8.93 -22.57 -20.37
N PRO A 322 9.29 -23.63 -19.63
CA PRO A 322 8.77 -24.98 -19.85
C PRO A 322 7.25 -25.04 -19.66
N ASP A 323 6.74 -24.44 -18.58
CA ASP A 323 5.30 -24.46 -18.29
C ASP A 323 4.48 -23.52 -19.18
N ALA A 324 5.13 -22.54 -19.82
CA ALA A 324 4.41 -21.59 -20.67
C ALA A 324 4.06 -22.20 -22.02
N VAL A 325 4.90 -23.09 -22.55
CA VAL A 325 4.66 -23.78 -23.82
C VAL A 325 3.34 -24.54 -23.77
N VAL A 326 3.14 -25.36 -22.74
CA VAL A 326 1.91 -26.15 -22.55
C VAL A 326 0.70 -25.23 -22.40
N ARG A 327 0.79 -24.26 -21.47
CA ARG A 327 -0.33 -23.35 -21.17
C ARG A 327 -0.69 -22.42 -22.33
N SER A 328 0.28 -22.03 -23.16
CA SER A 328 0.03 -21.21 -24.35
C SER A 328 -0.83 -21.94 -25.39
N GLY A 329 -0.59 -23.24 -25.59
CA GLY A 329 -1.38 -24.08 -26.49
C GLY A 329 -2.81 -24.26 -26.00
N ASP A 330 -2.98 -24.52 -24.71
CA ASP A 330 -4.31 -24.68 -24.08
C ASP A 330 -5.14 -23.38 -24.18
N LEU A 331 -4.51 -22.22 -23.94
CA LEU A 331 -5.18 -20.93 -24.03
C LEU A 331 -5.51 -20.52 -25.46
N ALA A 332 -4.65 -20.81 -26.43
CA ALA A 332 -4.93 -20.53 -27.83
C ALA A 332 -6.19 -21.26 -28.29
N ALA A 333 -6.39 -22.51 -27.86
CA ALA A 333 -7.62 -23.25 -28.12
C ALA A 333 -8.86 -22.62 -27.47
N GLN A 334 -8.73 -22.09 -26.24
CA GLN A 334 -9.82 -21.41 -25.53
C GLN A 334 -10.21 -20.07 -26.18
N VAL A 335 -9.24 -19.25 -26.58
CA VAL A 335 -9.49 -17.97 -27.28
C VAL A 335 -10.19 -18.21 -28.62
N MET A 336 -9.78 -19.25 -29.37
CA MET A 336 -10.42 -19.63 -30.63
C MET A 336 -11.86 -20.14 -30.41
N ALA A 337 -12.10 -20.89 -29.34
CA ALA A 337 -13.44 -21.35 -28.97
C ALA A 337 -14.35 -20.17 -28.57
N GLU A 338 -13.84 -19.20 -27.80
CA GLU A 338 -14.58 -18.01 -27.39
C GLU A 338 -14.95 -17.12 -28.59
N GLN A 339 -14.03 -16.95 -29.54
CA GLN A 339 -14.28 -16.23 -30.80
C GLN A 339 -15.29 -16.95 -31.71
N ALA A 340 -15.38 -18.28 -31.66
CA ALA A 340 -16.35 -19.06 -32.41
C ALA A 340 -17.77 -19.01 -31.82
N ILE A 341 -17.92 -18.60 -30.55
CA ILE A 341 -19.21 -18.54 -29.84
C ILE A 341 -19.83 -17.13 -29.89
N ALA A 342 -19.05 -16.09 -30.17
CA ALA A 342 -19.55 -14.72 -30.32
C ALA A 342 -20.31 -14.56 -31.66
N PRO A 343 -21.63 -14.28 -31.68
CA PRO A 343 -22.36 -14.06 -32.92
C PRO A 343 -21.90 -12.75 -33.59
N SER A 344 -21.70 -12.81 -34.90
CA SER A 344 -21.30 -11.69 -35.78
C SER A 344 -22.29 -10.54 -35.80
#